data_AF-G7HWK2-F1
#
_entry.id   AF-G7HWK2-F1
#
_cell.length_a   1.000
_cell.length_b   1.000
_cell.length_c   1.000
_cell.angle_alpha   90.00
_cell.angle_beta   90.00
_cell.angle_gamma   90.00
#
_symmetry.space_group_name_H-M   'P 1'
#
loop_
_entity.id
_entity.type
_entity.pdbx_description
1 polymer ?
#
loop_
_entity_poly.entity_id
_entity_poly.type
_entity_poly.pdbx_seq_one_letter_code
_entity_poly.pdbx_strand_id
1 'polypeptide(L)' 'MAVQKTNSMKRQPKSAARESADIGKAFASRNQSDHTVKLTVELDSRLHRELKAAAALQSVTMREIIHDAVEAELKKYKN' A
#
# COMPACT_ATOMS: atom_id res chain seq x y z
N MET A 1 -2.03 -63.77 -24.14
CA MET A 1 -2.82 -63.24 -23.01
C MET A 1 -1.90 -63.15 -21.79
N ALA A 2 -1.67 -61.96 -21.25
CA ALA A 2 -1.17 -61.77 -19.89
C ALA A 2 -1.51 -60.33 -19.47
N VAL A 3 -2.61 -60.19 -18.72
CA VAL A 3 -3.00 -58.95 -18.05
C VAL A 3 -2.60 -59.10 -16.59
N GLN A 4 -1.71 -58.25 -16.09
CA GLN A 4 -1.54 -58.05 -14.65
C GLN A 4 -1.59 -56.55 -14.36
N LYS A 5 -2.81 -56.10 -14.03
CA LYS A 5 -3.05 -54.85 -13.31
C LYS A 5 -3.10 -55.20 -11.82
N THR A 6 -2.37 -54.47 -10.99
CA THR A 6 -2.89 -53.90 -9.73
C THR A 6 -1.88 -52.88 -9.19
N ASN A 7 -2.11 -51.60 -9.51
CA ASN A 7 -1.40 -50.50 -8.84
C ASN A 7 -2.21 -50.11 -7.60
N SER A 8 -1.77 -50.54 -6.41
CA SER A 8 -2.43 -50.26 -5.14
C SER A 8 -1.97 -48.90 -4.60
N MET A 9 -2.55 -47.81 -5.09
CA MET A 9 -2.42 -46.49 -4.45
C MET A 9 -3.26 -46.45 -3.16
N LYS A 10 -2.60 -46.64 -2.01
CA LYS A 10 -3.13 -46.29 -0.70
C LYS A 10 -3.39 -44.78 -0.64
N ARG A 11 -4.65 -44.37 -0.64
CA ARG A 11 -5.07 -42.99 -0.33
C ARG A 11 -5.00 -42.77 1.18
N GLN A 12 -4.04 -41.98 1.64
CA GLN A 12 -4.08 -41.36 2.97
C GLN A 12 -4.92 -40.07 2.90
N PRO A 13 -5.94 -39.88 3.76
CA PRO A 13 -6.59 -38.59 3.91
C PRO A 13 -6.15 -37.97 5.24
N LYS A 14 -5.32 -36.93 5.24
CA LYS A 14 -5.10 -36.12 6.46
C LYS A 14 -4.90 -34.63 6.16
N SER A 15 -5.96 -33.91 6.53
CA SER A 15 -6.02 -32.55 7.10
C SER A 15 -5.54 -31.35 6.27
N ALA A 16 -6.41 -30.88 5.37
CA ALA A 16 -6.39 -29.50 4.84
C ALA A 16 -7.11 -28.53 5.80
N ALA A 17 -6.67 -28.47 7.06
CA ALA A 17 -7.27 -27.60 8.06
C ALA A 17 -6.23 -27.16 9.10
N ARG A 18 -5.22 -26.37 8.68
CA ARG A 18 -4.33 -25.61 9.59
C ARG A 18 -3.41 -24.57 8.93
N GLU A 19 -3.79 -24.00 7.79
CA GLU A 19 -3.00 -22.92 7.13
C GLU A 19 -3.85 -21.70 6.78
N SER A 20 -4.79 -21.32 7.64
CA SER A 20 -5.62 -20.12 7.41
C SER A 20 -5.68 -19.16 8.59
N ALA A 21 -4.88 -19.37 9.64
CA ALA A 21 -4.92 -18.54 10.85
C ALA A 21 -3.88 -17.40 10.88
N ASP A 22 -2.85 -17.42 10.02
CA ASP A 22 -1.73 -16.46 10.12
C ASP A 22 -1.67 -15.40 9.01
N ILE A 23 -2.33 -15.65 7.86
CA ILE A 23 -2.28 -14.70 6.72
C ILE A 23 -2.99 -13.38 7.08
N GLY A 24 -4.03 -13.42 7.93
CA GLY A 24 -4.75 -12.23 8.39
C GLY A 24 -3.94 -11.32 9.33
N LYS A 25 -2.89 -11.83 9.98
CA LYS A 25 -2.04 -11.02 10.87
C LYS A 25 -0.94 -10.26 10.13
N ALA A 26 -0.52 -10.72 8.95
CA ALA A 26 0.45 -10.02 8.11
C ALA A 26 -0.09 -8.71 7.51
N PHE A 27 -1.43 -8.56 7.44
CA PHE A 27 -2.10 -7.33 7.02
C PHE A 27 -2.57 -6.46 8.19
N ALA A 28 -2.42 -6.92 9.43
CA ALA A 28 -2.61 -6.11 10.63
C ALA A 28 -1.35 -5.25 10.90
N SER A 29 -0.87 -4.55 9.87
CA SER A 29 0.23 -3.60 10.05
C SER A 29 -0.32 -2.34 10.71
N ARG A 30 -0.15 -2.30 12.03
CA ARG A 30 0.37 -1.13 12.75
C ARG A 30 -0.45 0.16 12.52
N ASN A 31 -1.55 0.29 13.26
CA ASN A 31 -2.06 1.59 13.72
C ASN A 31 -0.98 2.23 14.62
N GLN A 32 0.16 2.61 14.05
CA GLN A 32 0.99 3.65 14.64
C GLN A 32 0.28 4.94 14.31
N SER A 33 -0.22 5.60 15.34
CA SER A 33 -0.76 6.95 15.26
C SER A 33 0.38 7.91 14.90
N ASP A 34 0.80 7.90 13.64
CA ASP A 34 1.32 9.10 13.02
C ASP A 34 0.19 10.12 13.10
N HIS A 35 0.41 11.25 13.79
CA HIS A 35 -0.54 12.37 13.87
C HIS A 35 -0.73 13.07 12.50
N THR A 36 -0.72 12.31 11.42
CA THR A 36 -0.94 12.76 10.06
C THR A 36 -2.42 12.61 9.74
N VAL A 37 -3.09 13.73 9.51
CA VAL A 37 -4.47 13.75 9.05
C VAL A 37 -4.47 13.83 7.53
N LYS A 38 -5.27 12.99 6.86
CA LYS A 38 -5.50 13.10 5.41
C LYS A 38 -6.51 14.22 5.15
N LEU A 39 -6.11 15.18 4.34
CA LEU A 39 -6.98 16.27 3.87
C LEU A 39 -7.14 16.15 2.35
N THR A 40 -8.36 16.36 1.87
CA THR A 40 -8.64 16.58 0.44
C THR A 40 -8.92 18.06 0.23
N VAL A 41 -8.26 18.65 -0.76
CA VAL A 41 -8.41 20.07 -1.12
C VAL A 41 -8.75 20.17 -2.60
N GLU A 42 -9.55 21.18 -2.92
CA GLU A 42 -9.83 21.53 -4.32
C GLU A 42 -8.72 22.46 -4.83
N LEU A 43 -8.18 22.12 -6.01
CA LEU A 43 -7.15 22.90 -6.68
C LEU A 43 -7.61 23.23 -8.10
N ASP A 44 -7.19 24.40 -8.60
CA ASP A 44 -7.36 24.71 -10.01
C ASP A 44 -6.65 23.66 -10.88
N SER A 45 -7.28 23.32 -12.02
CA SER A 45 -6.77 22.28 -12.92
C SER A 45 -5.37 22.59 -13.48
N ARG A 46 -5.04 23.86 -13.70
CA ARG A 46 -3.72 24.32 -14.15
C ARG A 46 -2.71 24.17 -13.02
N LEU A 47 -3.07 24.60 -11.82
CA LEU A 47 -2.23 24.48 -10.63
C LEU A 47 -1.89 23.01 -10.33
N HIS A 48 -2.86 22.09 -10.44
CA HIS A 48 -2.59 20.66 -10.30
C HIS A 48 -1.58 20.14 -11.34
N ARG A 49 -1.66 20.60 -12.60
CA ARG A 49 -0.70 20.21 -13.65
C ARG A 49 0.70 20.75 -13.36
N GLU A 50 0.80 22.00 -12.91
CA GLU A 50 2.07 22.61 -12.54
C GLU A 50 2.71 21.89 -11.35
N LEU A 51 1.94 21.57 -10.31
CA LEU A 51 2.41 20.77 -9.16
C LEU A 51 2.91 19.40 -9.60
N LYS A 52 2.19 18.72 -10.50
CA LYS A 52 2.60 17.43 -11.04
C LYS A 52 3.93 17.54 -11.82
N ALA A 53 4.08 18.58 -12.63
CA ALA A 53 5.31 18.83 -13.37
C ALA A 53 6.49 19.14 -12.45
N ALA A 54 6.28 19.99 -11.44
CA ALA A 54 7.29 20.35 -10.46
C ALA A 54 7.75 19.14 -9.63
N ALA A 55 6.82 18.28 -9.20
CA ALA A 55 7.14 17.03 -8.52
C ALA A 55 8.01 16.10 -9.38
N ALA A 56 7.66 15.97 -10.67
CA ALA A 56 8.42 15.16 -11.62
C ALA A 56 9.84 15.70 -11.84
N LEU A 57 10.00 17.02 -11.98
CA LEU A 57 11.30 17.67 -12.15
C LEU A 57 12.22 17.44 -10.95
N GLN A 58 11.66 17.44 -9.73
CA GLN A 58 12.41 17.24 -8.49
C GLN A 58 12.56 15.76 -8.09
N SER A 59 12.00 14.83 -8.87
CA SER A 59 11.97 13.40 -8.55
C SER A 59 11.35 13.08 -7.19
N VAL A 60 10.35 13.86 -6.78
CA VAL A 60 9.60 13.69 -5.52
C VAL A 60 8.13 13.38 -5.80
N THR A 61 7.42 12.92 -4.78
CA THR A 61 5.99 12.71 -4.86
C THR A 61 5.21 14.02 -4.73
N MET A 62 4.01 14.05 -5.28
CA MET A 62 3.11 15.21 -5.15
C MET A 62 2.73 15.48 -3.68
N ARG A 63 2.76 14.45 -2.82
CA ARG A 63 2.54 14.62 -1.37
C ARG A 63 3.67 15.43 -0.72
N GLU A 64 4.92 15.11 -1.06
CA GLU A 64 6.11 15.77 -0.49
C GLU A 64 6.19 17.23 -0.93
N ILE A 65 6.00 17.52 -2.22
CA ILE A 65 6.07 18.91 -2.70
C ILE A 65 4.95 19.79 -2.11
N ILE A 66 3.75 19.24 -1.90
CA ILE A 66 2.64 19.95 -1.27
C ILE A 66 2.96 20.19 0.21
N HIS A 67 3.49 19.19 0.91
CA HIS A 67 3.90 19.33 2.30
C HIS A 67 4.91 20.46 2.47
N ASP A 68 5.97 20.46 1.65
CA ASP A 68 7.04 21.46 1.74
C ASP A 68 6.54 22.86 1.40
N ALA A 69 5.66 22.99 0.39
CA ALA A 69 5.05 24.27 0.02
C ALA A 69 4.17 24.83 1.15
N VAL A 70 3.34 23.99 1.77
CA VAL A 70 2.49 24.40 2.90
C VAL A 70 3.35 24.78 4.11
N GLU A 71 4.39 24.02 4.42
CA GLU A 71 5.30 24.33 5.53
C GLU A 71 6.04 25.65 5.32
N ALA A 72 6.56 25.89 4.10
CA ALA A 72 7.22 27.13 3.73
C ALA A 72 6.28 28.35 3.82
N GLU A 73 5.02 28.19 3.42
CA GLU A 73 4.01 29.24 3.54
C GLU A 73 3.67 29.54 5.00
N LEU A 74 3.47 28.52 5.83
CA LEU A 74 3.17 28.69 7.26
C LEU A 74 4.30 29.36 8.03
N LYS A 75 5.56 29.13 7.65
CA LYS A 75 6.73 29.79 8.25
C LYS A 75 6.68 31.31 8.11
N LYS A 76 6.03 31.85 7.07
CA LYS A 76 5.88 33.30 6.87
C LYS A 76 5.00 33.98 7.92
N TYR A 77 4.05 33.24 8.50
CA TYR A 77 3.07 33.78 9.47
C TYR A 77 3.47 33.54 10.93
N LYS A 78 4.59 32.85 11.17
CA LYS A 78 5.09 32.57 12.54
C LYS A 78 6.10 33.62 13.04
N ASN A 79 6.25 34.73 12.31
CA ASN A 79 7.05 35.90 12.69
C ASN A 79 6.16 37.04 13.18
#